data_AF-A0A2Y9S1A2-F1
#
_entry.id   AF-A0A2Y9S1A2-F1
#
_cell.length_a   1.000
_cell.length_b   1.000
_cell.length_c   1.000
_cell.angle_alpha   90.00
_cell.angle_beta   90.00
_cell.angle_gamma   90.00
#
_symmetry.space_group_name_H-M   'P 1'
#
loop_
_entity.id
_entity.type
_entity.pdbx_description
1 polymer ?
#
loop_
_entity_poly.entity_id
_entity_poly.type
_entity_poly.pdbx_seq_one_letter_code
_entity_poly.pdbx_strand_id
1 'polypeptide(L)'
;MVPPNLLKIINLLGFPGDRLQGLSSLMYASESKDMKAPLATLALLWYHTVVRPFFALDGSDNKAGLDEAKEILLKKEAAYPNSSLFMFFKGRIQRLECQINSALTSFHSALELAVDQREIQHVCLYEIGWCSMIELNFKDAFDSFERLKNESRWSQCYYAYLTAVCQGATGDVDGAQIVFKEVQKLFKRKNNQIEQFSVKKAERFRKQTPTRVLCVLASIEVLYLWKALPNCSFPNLQRMSQDCSKRQSSTSSSKGGFLWLRL
;
A
#
# COMPACT_ATOMS: atom_id res chain seq x y z
N MET A 1 2.52 -14.22 6.20
CA MET A 1 2.93 -14.88 7.47
C MET A 1 2.22 -16.21 7.56
N VAL A 2 2.98 -17.28 7.69
CA VAL A 2 2.45 -18.57 8.11
C VAL A 2 2.12 -18.46 9.61
N PRO A 3 0.90 -18.80 10.07
CA PRO A 3 0.55 -18.69 11.49
C PRO A 3 1.62 -19.37 12.37
N PRO A 4 1.94 -18.83 13.56
CA PRO A 4 2.95 -19.43 14.45
C PRO A 4 2.69 -20.91 14.73
N ASN A 5 1.42 -21.31 14.73
CA ASN A 5 1.00 -22.70 14.91
C ASN A 5 1.35 -23.58 13.71
N LEU A 6 1.30 -23.05 12.48
CA LEU A 6 1.67 -23.79 11.28
C LEU A 6 3.20 -23.91 11.15
N LEU A 7 3.97 -22.89 11.56
CA LEU A 7 5.43 -23.00 11.67
C LEU A 7 5.85 -24.06 12.70
N LYS A 8 5.16 -24.16 13.83
CA LYS A 8 5.39 -25.22 14.82
C LYS A 8 5.09 -26.61 14.27
N ILE A 9 4.01 -26.77 13.49
CA ILE A 9 3.67 -28.05 12.85
C ILE A 9 4.70 -28.44 11.78
N ILE A 10 5.14 -27.48 10.95
CA ILE A 10 6.14 -27.71 9.91
C ILE A 10 7.50 -28.09 10.52
N ASN A 11 7.91 -27.39 11.60
CA ASN A 11 9.12 -27.72 12.35
C ASN A 11 9.01 -29.09 13.07
N LEU A 12 7.84 -29.43 13.64
CA LEU A 12 7.57 -30.71 14.29
C LEU A 12 7.65 -31.89 13.31
N LEU A 13 7.25 -31.67 12.05
CA LEU A 13 7.38 -32.63 10.95
C LEU A 13 8.80 -32.68 10.34
N GLY A 14 9.76 -31.95 10.91
CA GLY A 14 11.18 -32.03 10.52
C GLY A 14 11.61 -31.09 9.40
N PHE A 15 10.81 -30.09 9.03
CA PHE A 15 11.18 -29.09 8.02
C PHE A 15 11.55 -27.77 8.72
N PRO A 16 12.83 -27.53 9.08
CA PRO A 16 13.25 -26.20 9.45
C PRO A 16 13.04 -25.27 8.24
N GLY A 17 12.37 -24.14 8.44
CA GLY A 17 12.11 -23.20 7.36
C GLY A 17 13.41 -22.60 6.79
N ASP A 18 13.91 -23.16 5.69
CA ASP A 18 15.05 -22.62 4.94
C ASP A 18 14.56 -21.77 3.75
N ARG A 19 14.82 -20.47 3.84
CA ARG A 19 14.46 -19.49 2.82
C ARG A 19 15.14 -19.77 1.47
N LEU A 20 16.43 -20.13 1.48
CA LEU A 20 17.19 -20.36 0.26
C LEU A 20 16.70 -21.63 -0.43
N GLN A 21 16.44 -22.68 0.34
CA GLN A 21 15.85 -23.91 -0.19
C GLN A 21 14.44 -23.67 -0.77
N GLY A 22 13.62 -22.87 -0.08
CA GLY A 22 12.29 -22.48 -0.58
C GLY A 22 12.35 -21.71 -1.90
N LEU A 23 13.26 -20.74 -2.02
CA LEU A 23 13.46 -19.98 -3.27
C LEU A 23 13.99 -20.85 -4.41
N SER A 24 14.95 -21.72 -4.13
CA SER A 24 15.47 -22.69 -5.11
C SER A 24 14.36 -23.62 -5.62
N SER A 25 13.51 -24.11 -4.71
CA SER A 25 12.36 -24.96 -5.06
C SER A 25 11.33 -24.24 -5.93
N LEU A 26 11.04 -22.97 -5.61
CA LEU A 26 10.15 -22.14 -6.44
C LEU A 26 10.76 -21.86 -7.82
N MET A 27 12.06 -21.56 -7.88
CA MET A 27 12.76 -21.34 -9.14
C MET A 27 12.68 -22.58 -10.03
N TYR A 28 12.98 -23.76 -9.49
CA TYR A 28 12.85 -25.03 -10.20
C TYR A 28 11.43 -25.28 -10.70
N ALA A 29 10.42 -25.10 -9.83
CA ALA A 29 9.02 -25.29 -10.21
C ALA A 29 8.56 -24.30 -11.30
N SER A 30 9.08 -23.06 -11.30
CA SER A 30 8.76 -22.01 -12.28
C SER A 30 9.17 -22.34 -13.72
N GLU A 31 10.06 -23.32 -13.90
CA GLU A 31 10.57 -23.80 -15.19
C GLU A 31 9.85 -25.07 -15.67
N SER A 32 8.92 -25.60 -14.89
CA SER A 32 8.10 -26.74 -15.30
C SER A 32 7.11 -26.37 -16.43
N LYS A 33 6.49 -27.39 -17.02
CA LYS A 33 5.48 -27.22 -18.09
C LYS A 33 4.04 -27.34 -17.59
N ASP A 34 3.86 -27.54 -16.29
CA ASP A 34 2.54 -27.74 -15.69
C ASP A 34 2.06 -26.47 -14.96
N MET A 35 0.90 -26.56 -14.33
CA MET A 35 0.28 -25.42 -13.62
C MET A 35 1.11 -24.90 -12.43
N LYS A 36 2.12 -25.64 -11.97
CA LYS A 36 3.01 -25.17 -10.90
C LYS A 36 3.89 -24.02 -11.40
N ALA A 37 4.25 -24.00 -12.67
CA ALA A 37 5.11 -22.97 -13.24
C ALA A 37 4.58 -21.54 -13.04
N PRO A 38 3.37 -21.18 -13.52
CA PRO A 38 2.83 -19.84 -13.31
C PRO A 38 2.64 -19.51 -11.83
N LEU A 39 2.21 -20.46 -11.00
CA LEU A 39 2.04 -20.23 -9.56
C LEU A 39 3.38 -19.95 -8.85
N ALA A 40 4.43 -20.69 -9.19
CA ALA A 40 5.77 -20.48 -8.66
C ALA A 40 6.37 -19.16 -9.14
N THR A 41 6.19 -18.80 -10.41
CA THR A 41 6.58 -17.48 -10.95
C THR A 41 5.89 -16.34 -10.20
N LEU A 42 4.57 -16.42 -10.00
CA LEU A 42 3.82 -15.40 -9.25
C LEU A 42 4.27 -15.32 -7.79
N ALA A 43 4.57 -16.46 -7.15
CA ALA A 43 5.08 -16.50 -5.79
C ALA A 43 6.47 -15.83 -5.66
N LEU A 44 7.37 -16.06 -6.63
CA LEU A 44 8.66 -15.38 -6.70
C LEU A 44 8.48 -13.87 -6.89
N LEU A 45 7.67 -13.44 -7.86
CA LEU A 45 7.38 -12.03 -8.09
C LEU A 45 6.81 -11.34 -6.84
N TRP A 46 5.87 -11.99 -6.15
CA TRP A 46 5.33 -11.49 -4.88
C TRP A 46 6.40 -11.40 -3.79
N TYR A 47 7.25 -12.43 -3.69
CA TYR A 47 8.32 -12.44 -2.71
C TYR A 47 9.32 -11.29 -2.93
N HIS A 48 9.79 -11.11 -4.16
CA HIS A 48 10.77 -10.07 -4.50
C HIS A 48 10.20 -8.66 -4.46
N THR A 49 8.94 -8.46 -4.86
CA THR A 49 8.35 -7.11 -4.99
C THR A 49 7.48 -6.68 -3.80
N VAL A 50 7.09 -7.60 -2.91
CA VAL A 50 6.24 -7.29 -1.75
C VAL A 50 6.89 -7.73 -0.45
N VAL A 51 7.27 -9.00 -0.31
CA VAL A 51 7.76 -9.54 0.97
C VAL A 51 9.13 -8.95 1.33
N ARG A 52 10.10 -8.99 0.42
CA ARG A 52 11.45 -8.46 0.68
C ARG A 52 11.43 -6.97 1.07
N PRO A 53 10.79 -6.07 0.30
CA PRO A 53 10.75 -4.65 0.66
C PRO A 53 9.97 -4.37 1.95
N PHE A 54 8.85 -5.07 2.18
CA PHE A 54 8.02 -4.83 3.37
C PHE A 54 8.74 -5.15 4.68
N PHE A 55 9.49 -6.26 4.71
CA PHE A 55 10.25 -6.68 5.89
C PHE A 55 11.68 -6.15 5.92
N ALA A 56 12.09 -5.37 4.93
CA ALA A 56 13.47 -4.89 4.77
C ALA A 56 14.50 -6.03 4.93
N LEU A 57 14.23 -7.17 4.28
CA LEU A 57 15.08 -8.37 4.42
C LEU A 57 16.51 -8.14 3.94
N ASP A 58 16.69 -7.19 3.02
CA ASP A 58 17.97 -6.78 2.44
C ASP A 58 18.40 -5.39 2.98
N GLY A 59 17.82 -4.94 4.10
CA GLY A 59 18.04 -3.61 4.66
C GLY A 59 17.43 -2.50 3.81
N SER A 60 18.18 -1.43 3.57
CA SER A 60 17.76 -0.32 2.68
C SER A 60 18.01 -0.62 1.19
N ASP A 61 18.73 -1.69 0.86
CA ASP A 61 19.11 -2.03 -0.51
C ASP A 61 18.18 -3.11 -1.07
N ASN A 62 17.11 -2.68 -1.75
CA ASN A 62 16.17 -3.59 -2.41
C ASN A 62 16.64 -4.02 -3.81
N LYS A 63 17.86 -3.66 -4.22
CA LYS A 63 18.31 -3.82 -5.61
C LYS A 63 18.36 -5.27 -6.07
N ALA A 64 18.92 -6.17 -5.26
CA ALA A 64 19.02 -7.58 -5.62
C ALA A 64 17.64 -8.22 -5.86
N GLY A 65 16.67 -7.96 -4.97
CA GLY A 65 15.30 -8.44 -5.15
C GLY A 65 14.62 -7.84 -6.38
N LEU A 66 14.86 -6.55 -6.64
CA LEU A 66 14.31 -5.87 -7.81
C LEU A 66 14.88 -6.45 -9.12
N ASP A 67 16.18 -6.72 -9.18
CA ASP A 67 16.84 -7.29 -10.35
C ASP A 67 16.32 -8.71 -10.63
N GLU A 68 16.16 -9.55 -9.59
CA GLU A 68 15.55 -10.88 -9.72
C GLU A 68 14.11 -10.78 -10.27
N ALA A 69 13.30 -9.84 -9.79
CA ALA A 69 11.92 -9.66 -10.27
C ALA A 69 11.86 -9.23 -11.75
N LYS A 70 12.79 -8.35 -12.17
CA LYS A 70 12.89 -7.89 -13.56
C LYS A 70 13.26 -9.02 -14.51
N GLU A 71 14.23 -9.85 -14.13
CA GLU A 71 14.66 -11.00 -14.93
C GLU A 71 13.50 -11.98 -15.13
N ILE A 72 12.75 -12.27 -14.06
CA ILE A 72 11.57 -13.14 -14.11
C ILE A 72 10.52 -12.59 -15.08
N LEU A 73 10.19 -11.30 -14.98
CA LEU A 73 9.22 -10.68 -15.90
C LEU A 73 9.70 -10.75 -17.35
N LEU A 74 10.95 -10.34 -17.62
CA LEU A 74 11.50 -10.32 -18.97
C LEU A 74 11.49 -11.72 -19.62
N LYS A 75 11.84 -12.75 -18.85
CA LYS A 75 11.85 -14.14 -19.35
C LYS A 75 10.45 -14.68 -19.67
N LYS A 76 9.42 -14.23 -18.94
CA LYS A 76 8.06 -14.79 -19.01
C LYS A 76 7.07 -13.87 -19.73
N GLU A 77 7.42 -12.63 -20.07
CA GLU A 77 6.55 -11.61 -20.68
C GLU A 77 5.86 -12.13 -21.96
N ALA A 78 6.63 -12.75 -22.86
CA ALA A 78 6.10 -13.29 -24.11
C ALA A 78 5.04 -14.39 -23.92
N ALA A 79 5.08 -15.12 -22.79
CA ALA A 79 4.11 -16.16 -22.48
C ALA A 79 2.81 -15.60 -21.87
N TYR A 80 2.83 -14.37 -21.34
CA TYR A 80 1.70 -13.77 -20.61
C TYR A 80 1.41 -12.30 -21.00
N PRO A 81 1.28 -11.97 -22.29
CA PRO A 81 1.21 -10.57 -22.76
C PRO A 81 0.00 -9.78 -22.25
N ASN A 82 -1.13 -10.45 -21.98
CA ASN A 82 -2.38 -9.84 -21.50
C ASN A 82 -2.74 -10.28 -20.07
N SER A 83 -1.75 -10.67 -19.27
CA SER A 83 -2.01 -11.09 -17.88
C SER A 83 -2.08 -9.88 -16.95
N SER A 84 -3.24 -9.72 -16.30
CA SER A 84 -3.47 -8.69 -15.28
C SER A 84 -2.43 -8.76 -14.14
N LEU A 85 -2.05 -9.96 -13.72
CA LEU A 85 -1.04 -10.17 -12.67
C LEU A 85 0.38 -9.80 -13.12
N PHE A 86 0.77 -10.14 -14.35
CA PHE A 86 2.08 -9.74 -14.87
C PHE A 86 2.18 -8.22 -15.03
N MET A 87 1.11 -7.60 -15.54
CA MET A 87 1.01 -6.14 -15.64
C MET A 87 1.04 -5.48 -14.27
N PHE A 88 0.36 -6.06 -13.27
CA PHE A 88 0.44 -5.62 -11.88
C PHE A 88 1.87 -5.68 -11.35
N PHE A 89 2.60 -6.78 -11.54
CA PHE A 89 3.98 -6.89 -11.08
C PHE A 89 4.95 -5.97 -11.82
N LYS A 90 4.71 -5.67 -13.10
CA LYS A 90 5.42 -4.61 -13.82
C LYS A 90 5.24 -3.26 -13.12
N GLY A 91 4.01 -2.91 -12.74
CA GLY A 91 3.72 -1.72 -11.94
C GLY A 91 4.42 -1.74 -10.57
N ARG A 92 4.48 -2.90 -9.90
CA ARG A 92 5.19 -3.05 -8.62
C ARG A 92 6.67 -2.73 -8.74
N ILE A 93 7.35 -3.24 -9.77
CA ILE A 93 8.76 -2.94 -10.05
C ILE A 93 8.95 -1.44 -10.29
N GLN A 94 8.13 -0.84 -11.17
CA GLN A 94 8.20 0.59 -11.46
C GLN A 94 7.98 1.44 -10.21
N ARG A 95 7.06 1.04 -9.31
CA ARG A 95 6.85 1.73 -8.02
C ARG A 95 8.09 1.65 -7.13
N LEU A 96 8.72 0.49 -7.04
CA LEU A 96 9.96 0.30 -6.26
C LEU A 96 11.14 1.09 -6.84
N GLU A 97 11.12 1.36 -8.15
CA GLU A 97 12.05 2.26 -8.85
C GLU A 97 11.68 3.75 -8.76
N CYS A 98 10.64 4.09 -7.99
CA CYS A 98 10.09 5.43 -7.87
C CYS A 98 9.60 6.03 -9.22
N GLN A 99 9.32 5.19 -10.21
CA GLN A 99 8.70 5.58 -11.48
C GLN A 99 7.17 5.59 -11.34
N ILE A 100 6.65 6.50 -10.51
CA ILE A 100 5.26 6.46 -10.02
C ILE A 100 4.23 6.59 -11.15
N ASN A 101 4.44 7.47 -12.12
CA ASN A 101 3.53 7.63 -13.27
C ASN A 101 3.50 6.38 -14.18
N SER A 102 4.66 5.77 -14.40
CA SER A 102 4.74 4.50 -15.13
C SER A 102 4.02 3.39 -14.38
N ALA A 103 4.21 3.32 -13.05
CA ALA A 103 3.54 2.35 -12.19
C ALA A 103 2.02 2.51 -12.25
N LEU A 104 1.50 3.74 -12.14
CA LEU A 104 0.07 4.04 -12.30
C LEU A 104 -0.47 3.54 -13.64
N THR A 105 0.23 3.81 -14.74
CA THR A 105 -0.16 3.33 -16.08
C THR A 105 -0.29 1.81 -16.12
N SER A 106 0.70 1.10 -15.56
CA SER A 106 0.68 -0.37 -15.48
C SER A 106 -0.45 -0.87 -14.57
N PHE A 107 -0.69 -0.26 -13.42
CA PHE A 107 -1.75 -0.68 -12.51
C PHE A 107 -3.15 -0.44 -13.07
N HIS A 108 -3.37 0.67 -13.79
CA HIS A 108 -4.63 0.91 -14.51
C HIS A 108 -4.84 -0.13 -15.61
N SER A 109 -3.81 -0.41 -16.41
CA SER A 109 -3.87 -1.46 -17.44
C SER A 109 -4.17 -2.84 -16.82
N ALA A 110 -3.55 -3.15 -15.67
CA ALA A 110 -3.81 -4.39 -14.93
C ALA A 110 -5.25 -4.46 -14.40
N LEU A 111 -5.80 -3.34 -13.91
CA LEU A 111 -7.17 -3.22 -13.43
C LEU A 111 -8.18 -3.45 -14.58
N GLU A 112 -7.92 -2.87 -15.75
CA GLU A 112 -8.73 -3.06 -16.96
C GLU A 112 -8.74 -4.52 -17.44
N LEU A 113 -7.59 -5.20 -17.38
CA LEU A 113 -7.49 -6.63 -17.71
C LEU A 113 -8.18 -7.54 -16.68
N ALA A 114 -8.43 -7.05 -15.46
CA ALA A 114 -8.96 -7.82 -14.34
C ALA A 114 -10.49 -7.75 -14.20
N VAL A 115 -11.26 -7.49 -15.29
CA VAL A 115 -12.71 -7.21 -15.25
C VAL A 115 -13.52 -8.16 -14.34
N ASP A 116 -13.26 -9.47 -14.44
CA ASP A 116 -14.00 -10.50 -13.68
C ASP A 116 -13.23 -11.04 -12.47
N GLN A 117 -12.10 -10.42 -12.11
CA GLN A 117 -11.16 -10.90 -11.09
C GLN A 117 -11.11 -9.92 -9.92
N ARG A 118 -12.18 -9.89 -9.10
CA ARG A 118 -12.36 -8.91 -8.01
C ARG A 118 -11.13 -8.74 -7.12
N GLU A 119 -10.51 -9.83 -6.71
CA GLU A 119 -9.34 -9.82 -5.83
C GLU A 119 -8.13 -9.15 -6.50
N ILE A 120 -7.97 -9.33 -7.82
CA ILE A 120 -6.92 -8.69 -8.61
C ILE A 120 -7.25 -7.20 -8.78
N GLN A 121 -8.51 -6.85 -9.04
CA GLN A 121 -8.94 -5.44 -9.07
C GLN A 121 -8.62 -4.74 -7.76
N HIS A 122 -8.87 -5.38 -6.62
CA HIS A 122 -8.64 -4.80 -5.29
C HIS A 122 -7.15 -4.55 -5.02
N VAL A 123 -6.25 -5.47 -5.39
CA VAL A 123 -4.80 -5.19 -5.24
C VAL A 123 -4.31 -4.09 -6.19
N CYS A 124 -4.89 -3.99 -7.40
CA CYS A 124 -4.58 -2.89 -8.33
C CYS A 124 -5.06 -1.54 -7.76
N LEU A 125 -6.31 -1.46 -7.29
CA LEU A 125 -6.87 -0.26 -6.66
C LEU A 125 -6.08 0.17 -5.43
N TYR A 126 -5.57 -0.79 -4.65
CA TYR A 126 -4.71 -0.49 -3.51
C TYR A 126 -3.45 0.23 -3.96
N GLU A 127 -2.75 -0.30 -4.96
CA GLU A 127 -1.54 0.31 -5.49
C GLU A 127 -1.80 1.65 -6.17
N ILE A 128 -2.88 1.78 -6.95
CA ILE A 128 -3.31 3.04 -7.56
C ILE A 128 -3.55 4.09 -6.47
N GLY A 129 -4.33 3.78 -5.43
CA GLY A 129 -4.61 4.72 -4.36
C GLY A 129 -3.34 5.21 -3.64
N TRP A 130 -2.38 4.31 -3.39
CA TRP A 130 -1.10 4.66 -2.81
C TRP A 130 -0.22 5.50 -3.72
N CYS A 131 -0.08 5.13 -4.99
CA CYS A 131 0.67 5.90 -5.98
C CYS A 131 0.06 7.30 -6.17
N SER A 132 -1.26 7.42 -6.20
CA SER A 132 -1.95 8.71 -6.28
C SER A 132 -1.71 9.57 -5.03
N MET A 133 -1.70 8.98 -3.82
CA MET A 133 -1.29 9.71 -2.61
C MET A 133 0.17 10.19 -2.67
N ILE A 134 1.09 9.37 -3.19
CA ILE A 134 2.50 9.72 -3.39
C ILE A 134 2.65 10.92 -4.34
N GLU A 135 1.80 10.97 -5.38
CA GLU A 135 1.72 12.09 -6.32
C GLU A 135 0.90 13.28 -5.82
N LEU A 136 0.39 13.23 -4.57
CA LEU A 136 -0.53 14.22 -4.00
C LEU A 136 -1.84 14.40 -4.81
N ASN A 137 -2.18 13.43 -5.66
CA ASN A 137 -3.44 13.37 -6.39
C ASN A 137 -4.51 12.71 -5.50
N PHE A 138 -5.09 13.51 -4.62
CA PHE A 138 -6.07 13.03 -3.64
C PHE A 138 -7.41 12.60 -4.24
N LYS A 139 -7.74 13.05 -5.46
CA LYS A 139 -9.00 12.67 -6.11
C LYS A 139 -8.97 11.21 -6.55
N ASP A 140 -7.93 10.82 -7.29
CA ASP A 140 -7.78 9.44 -7.76
C ASP A 140 -7.53 8.47 -6.59
N ALA A 141 -6.83 8.95 -5.55
CA ALA A 141 -6.66 8.21 -4.31
C ALA A 141 -8.00 7.95 -3.61
N PHE A 142 -8.85 8.99 -3.51
CA PHE A 142 -10.20 8.87 -2.95
C PHE A 142 -11.02 7.84 -3.71
N ASP A 143 -11.10 7.95 -5.04
CA ASP A 143 -11.92 7.04 -5.87
C ASP A 143 -11.48 5.57 -5.70
N SER A 144 -10.16 5.34 -5.61
CA SER A 144 -9.60 4.01 -5.39
C SER A 144 -9.93 3.44 -4.01
N PHE A 145 -9.74 4.24 -2.95
CA PHE A 145 -9.99 3.79 -1.59
C PHE A 145 -11.47 3.69 -1.25
N GLU A 146 -12.33 4.52 -1.85
CA GLU A 146 -13.78 4.42 -1.68
C GLU A 146 -14.30 3.08 -2.20
N ARG A 147 -13.82 2.68 -3.39
CA ARG A 147 -14.17 1.38 -3.96
C ARG A 147 -13.71 0.23 -3.06
N LEU A 148 -12.49 0.30 -2.53
CA LEU A 148 -11.97 -0.67 -1.57
C LEU A 148 -12.75 -0.69 -0.24
N LYS A 149 -13.13 0.47 0.29
CA LYS A 149 -13.97 0.59 1.50
C LYS A 149 -15.29 -0.16 1.33
N ASN A 150 -15.92 0.01 0.17
CA ASN A 150 -17.25 -0.52 -0.10
C ASN A 150 -17.23 -2.00 -0.47
N GLU A 151 -16.21 -2.45 -1.23
CA GLU A 151 -16.20 -3.81 -1.79
C GLU A 151 -15.30 -4.81 -1.05
N SER A 152 -14.23 -4.36 -0.40
CA SER A 152 -13.24 -5.27 0.18
C SER A 152 -13.75 -5.97 1.44
N ARG A 153 -13.37 -7.23 1.64
CA ARG A 153 -13.61 -7.97 2.90
C ARG A 153 -12.50 -7.78 3.94
N TRP A 154 -11.42 -7.12 3.55
CA TRP A 154 -10.21 -6.97 4.34
C TRP A 154 -9.98 -5.49 4.63
N SER A 155 -9.55 -5.16 5.85
CA SER A 155 -9.11 -3.81 6.22
C SER A 155 -10.11 -2.67 5.89
N GLN A 156 -11.42 -2.94 5.83
CA GLN A 156 -12.45 -1.94 5.49
C GLN A 156 -12.36 -0.67 6.36
N CYS A 157 -12.10 -0.84 7.66
CA CYS A 157 -11.90 0.29 8.58
C CYS A 157 -10.73 1.19 8.15
N TYR A 158 -9.63 0.59 7.70
CA TYR A 158 -8.48 1.34 7.21
C TYR A 158 -8.77 2.04 5.88
N TYR A 159 -9.42 1.34 4.93
CA TYR A 159 -9.84 1.96 3.68
C TYR A 159 -10.84 3.09 3.88
N ALA A 160 -11.73 2.99 4.86
CA ALA A 160 -12.61 4.10 5.26
C ALA A 160 -11.82 5.31 5.76
N TYR A 161 -10.79 5.08 6.58
CA TYR A 161 -9.93 6.16 7.04
C TYR A 161 -9.18 6.83 5.88
N LEU A 162 -8.59 6.04 4.97
CA LEU A 162 -7.92 6.57 3.78
C LEU A 162 -8.88 7.33 2.86
N THR A 163 -10.10 6.82 2.67
CA THR A 163 -11.16 7.47 1.90
C THR A 163 -11.46 8.85 2.48
N ALA A 164 -11.74 8.93 3.79
CA ALA A 164 -12.06 10.21 4.46
C ALA A 164 -10.90 11.21 4.38
N VAL A 165 -9.66 10.75 4.58
CA VAL A 165 -8.46 11.58 4.48
C VAL A 165 -8.29 12.14 3.07
N CYS A 166 -8.43 11.31 2.04
CA CYS A 166 -8.28 11.75 0.65
C CYS A 166 -9.43 12.68 0.25
N GLN A 167 -10.68 12.34 0.58
CA GLN A 167 -11.86 13.16 0.33
C GLN A 167 -11.69 14.57 0.91
N GLY A 168 -11.33 14.67 2.18
CA GLY A 168 -11.13 15.97 2.83
C GLY A 168 -9.95 16.75 2.23
N ALA A 169 -8.90 16.07 1.76
CA ALA A 169 -7.76 16.70 1.10
C ALA A 169 -8.13 17.26 -0.30
N THR A 170 -9.14 16.70 -0.98
CA THR A 170 -9.71 17.32 -2.20
C THR A 170 -10.48 18.61 -1.91
N GLY A 171 -10.97 18.79 -0.67
CA GLY A 171 -11.75 19.95 -0.24
C GLY A 171 -13.16 19.61 0.21
N ASP A 172 -13.66 18.41 -0.09
CA ASP A 172 -14.94 17.91 0.40
C ASP A 172 -14.85 17.46 1.86
N VAL A 173 -14.83 18.45 2.75
CA VAL A 173 -14.70 18.23 4.20
C VAL A 173 -15.97 17.68 4.83
N ASP A 174 -17.14 18.01 4.27
CA ASP A 174 -18.43 17.53 4.79
C ASP A 174 -18.62 16.05 4.48
N GLY A 175 -18.31 15.62 3.25
CA GLY A 175 -18.26 14.21 2.89
C GLY A 175 -17.24 13.45 3.73
N ALA A 176 -16.03 13.99 3.89
CA ALA A 176 -15.00 13.40 4.75
C ALA A 176 -15.47 13.23 6.21
N GLN A 177 -16.19 14.21 6.76
CA GLN A 177 -16.74 14.15 8.12
C GLN A 177 -17.71 12.97 8.30
N ILE A 178 -18.51 12.65 7.27
CA ILE A 178 -19.42 11.50 7.27
C ILE A 178 -18.58 10.21 7.29
N VAL A 179 -17.61 10.08 6.39
CA VAL A 179 -16.78 8.87 6.29
C VAL A 179 -15.92 8.66 7.54
N PHE A 180 -15.40 9.72 8.18
CA PHE A 180 -14.70 9.60 9.46
C PHE A 180 -15.56 8.98 10.57
N LYS A 181 -16.88 9.25 10.57
CA LYS A 181 -17.83 8.61 11.51
C LYS A 181 -18.05 7.13 11.18
N GLU A 182 -17.93 6.74 9.92
CA GLU A 182 -18.03 5.33 9.50
C GLU A 182 -16.84 4.48 9.97
N VAL A 183 -15.63 5.07 10.07
CA VAL A 183 -14.41 4.35 10.51
C VAL A 183 -14.65 3.59 11.81
N GLN A 184 -15.31 4.23 12.79
CA GLN A 184 -15.62 3.60 14.07
C GLN A 184 -16.60 2.42 13.93
N LYS A 185 -17.59 2.52 13.03
CA LYS A 185 -18.57 1.45 12.77
C LYS A 185 -17.92 0.25 12.10
N LEU A 186 -16.88 0.49 11.29
CA LEU A 186 -16.16 -0.55 10.56
C LEU A 186 -15.05 -1.21 11.39
N PHE A 187 -14.76 -0.72 12.59
CA PHE A 187 -13.78 -1.32 13.49
C PHE A 187 -14.29 -2.64 14.07
N LYS A 188 -13.79 -3.76 13.54
CA LYS A 188 -14.24 -5.10 13.92
C LYS A 188 -13.15 -5.87 14.68
N ARG A 189 -11.87 -5.63 14.38
CA ARG A 189 -10.77 -6.46 14.86
C ARG A 189 -9.93 -5.71 15.89
N LYS A 190 -10.26 -5.87 17.17
CA LYS A 190 -9.58 -5.17 18.27
C LYS A 190 -8.07 -5.44 18.34
N ASN A 191 -7.56 -6.56 17.83
CA ASN A 191 -6.12 -6.86 17.84
C ASN A 191 -5.38 -6.39 16.57
N ASN A 192 -6.08 -5.77 15.61
CA ASN A 192 -5.47 -5.26 14.38
C ASN A 192 -4.92 -3.84 14.61
N GLN A 193 -3.60 -3.70 14.66
CA GLN A 193 -2.92 -2.42 14.91
C GLN A 193 -3.26 -1.34 13.88
N ILE A 194 -3.48 -1.72 12.61
CA ILE A 194 -3.83 -0.78 11.53
C ILE A 194 -5.23 -0.20 11.77
N GLU A 195 -6.19 -1.04 12.16
CA GLU A 195 -7.55 -0.57 12.47
C GLU A 195 -7.58 0.28 13.74
N GLN A 196 -6.80 -0.09 14.78
CA GLN A 196 -6.65 0.74 15.98
C GLN A 196 -6.09 2.12 15.65
N PHE A 197 -5.05 2.19 14.81
CA PHE A 197 -4.49 3.44 14.32
C PHE A 197 -5.57 4.28 13.61
N SER A 198 -6.29 3.66 12.68
CA SER A 198 -7.34 4.31 11.87
C SER A 198 -8.42 4.95 12.74
N VAL A 199 -8.93 4.20 13.72
CA VAL A 199 -9.95 4.68 14.66
C VAL A 199 -9.41 5.81 15.54
N LYS A 200 -8.22 5.62 16.12
CA LYS A 200 -7.61 6.63 17.00
C LYS A 200 -7.39 7.96 16.27
N LYS A 201 -7.04 7.91 14.99
CA LYS A 201 -6.87 9.10 14.15
C LYS A 201 -8.21 9.70 13.73
N ALA A 202 -9.18 8.87 13.36
CA ALA A 202 -10.53 9.34 13.01
C ALA A 202 -11.26 10.02 14.18
N GLU A 203 -11.03 9.59 15.43
CA GLU A 203 -11.65 10.22 16.62
C GLU A 203 -11.35 11.72 16.76
N ARG A 204 -10.20 12.17 16.25
CA ARG A 204 -9.88 13.60 16.21
C ARG A 204 -10.91 14.38 15.41
N PHE A 205 -11.34 13.82 14.27
CA PHE A 205 -12.32 14.42 13.37
C PHE A 205 -13.77 14.23 13.84
N ARG A 206 -13.99 13.60 15.00
CA ARG A 206 -15.28 13.61 15.68
C ARG A 206 -15.45 14.84 16.57
N LYS A 207 -14.35 15.31 17.16
CA LYS A 207 -14.30 16.45 18.09
C LYS A 207 -14.03 17.78 17.39
N GLN A 208 -13.34 17.72 16.25
CA GLN A 208 -12.97 18.87 15.44
C GLN A 208 -13.44 18.62 14.02
N THR A 209 -14.16 19.57 13.42
CA THR A 209 -14.54 19.50 12.01
C THR A 209 -13.27 19.35 11.15
N PRO A 210 -13.23 18.38 10.22
CA PRO A 210 -12.10 18.25 9.30
C PRO A 210 -11.93 19.53 8.49
N THR A 211 -10.68 19.92 8.29
CA THR A 211 -10.32 20.95 7.32
C THR A 211 -9.45 20.31 6.26
N ARG A 212 -9.41 20.91 5.06
CA ARG A 212 -8.56 20.44 3.97
C ARG A 212 -7.11 20.27 4.43
N VAL A 213 -6.57 21.27 5.14
CA VAL A 213 -5.19 21.25 5.66
C VAL A 213 -4.97 20.08 6.62
N LEU A 214 -5.90 19.81 7.55
CA LEU A 214 -5.77 18.68 8.46
C LEU A 214 -5.81 17.33 7.75
N CYS A 215 -6.59 17.21 6.68
CA CYS A 215 -6.67 16.00 5.89
C CYS A 215 -5.39 15.78 5.06
N VAL A 216 -4.83 16.83 4.45
CA VAL A 216 -3.50 16.75 3.79
C VAL A 216 -2.41 16.35 4.79
N LEU A 217 -2.43 16.87 6.01
CA LEU A 217 -1.47 16.46 7.04
C LEU A 217 -1.68 15.01 7.48
N ALA A 218 -2.93 14.54 7.55
CA ALA A 218 -3.23 13.15 7.83
C ALA A 218 -2.75 12.21 6.72
N SER A 219 -2.83 12.63 5.44
CA SER A 219 -2.29 11.85 4.33
C SER A 219 -0.76 11.79 4.37
N ILE A 220 -0.09 12.89 4.70
CA ILE A 220 1.37 12.93 4.89
C ILE A 220 1.79 12.01 6.06
N GLU A 221 1.05 12.04 7.18
CA GLU A 221 1.30 11.14 8.31
C GLU A 221 1.18 9.66 7.89
N VAL A 222 0.18 9.32 7.08
CA VAL A 222 0.04 7.97 6.52
C VAL A 222 1.24 7.63 5.63
N LEU A 223 1.65 8.50 4.70
CA LEU A 223 2.81 8.27 3.84
C LEU A 223 4.10 8.08 4.65
N TYR A 224 4.28 8.85 5.72
CA TYR A 224 5.40 8.70 6.64
C TYR A 224 5.38 7.35 7.38
N LEU A 225 4.24 7.02 8.00
CA LEU A 225 4.07 5.79 8.78
C LEU A 225 4.38 4.54 7.95
N TRP A 226 3.96 4.55 6.69
CA TRP A 226 4.13 3.44 5.76
C TRP A 226 5.42 3.53 4.94
N LYS A 227 6.37 4.40 5.35
CA LYS A 227 7.68 4.59 4.72
C LYS A 227 7.59 4.84 3.21
N ALA A 228 6.55 5.54 2.76
CA ALA A 228 6.29 5.84 1.35
C ALA A 228 6.91 7.18 0.90
N LEU A 229 7.42 8.01 1.84
CA LEU A 229 8.07 9.28 1.49
C LEU A 229 9.26 9.12 0.53
N PRO A 230 10.13 8.09 0.63
CA PRO A 230 11.20 7.87 -0.36
C PRO A 230 10.71 7.65 -1.80
N ASN A 231 9.44 7.28 -1.98
CA ASN A 231 8.84 7.13 -3.31
C ASN A 231 8.34 8.46 -3.90
N CYS A 232 8.27 9.52 -3.09
CA CYS A 232 7.75 10.81 -3.53
C CYS A 232 8.82 11.59 -4.31
N SER A 233 8.39 12.30 -5.35
CA SER A 233 9.26 13.23 -6.07
C SER A 233 9.71 14.38 -5.16
N PHE A 234 10.90 14.93 -5.43
CA PHE A 234 11.42 16.07 -4.67
C PHE A 234 10.46 17.27 -4.60
N PRO A 235 9.78 17.67 -5.70
CA PRO A 235 8.76 18.73 -5.64
C PRO A 235 7.59 18.40 -4.70
N ASN A 236 7.12 17.15 -4.68
CA ASN A 236 6.04 16.75 -3.78
C ASN A 236 6.50 16.75 -2.32
N LEU A 237 7.73 16.31 -2.03
CA LEU A 237 8.33 16.40 -0.69
C LEU A 237 8.44 17.86 -0.22
N GLN A 238 8.83 18.79 -1.10
CA GLN A 238 8.87 20.21 -0.78
C GLN A 238 7.48 20.76 -0.46
N ARG A 239 6.45 20.40 -1.24
CA ARG A 239 5.06 20.78 -0.96
C ARG A 239 4.59 20.25 0.40
N MET A 240 4.85 18.99 0.70
CA MET A 240 4.51 18.38 2.00
C MET A 240 5.20 19.11 3.16
N SER A 241 6.48 19.46 3.00
CA SER A 241 7.24 20.22 4.01
C SER A 241 6.64 21.61 4.27
N GLN A 242 6.24 22.32 3.20
CA GLN A 242 5.56 23.61 3.31
C GLN A 242 4.23 23.50 4.06
N ASP A 243 3.42 22.50 3.74
CA ASP A 243 2.12 22.29 4.40
C ASP A 243 2.26 21.92 5.89
N CYS A 244 3.28 21.13 6.24
CA CYS A 244 3.66 20.88 7.63
C CYS A 244 4.07 22.17 8.37
N SER A 245 4.81 23.06 7.69
CA SER A 245 5.33 24.30 8.27
C SER A 245 4.24 25.34 8.50
N LYS A 246 3.29 25.50 7.57
CA LYS A 246 2.12 26.39 7.70
C LYS A 246 1.28 26.08 8.94
N ARG A 247 1.23 24.80 9.34
CA ARG A 247 0.51 24.42 10.56
C ARG A 247 1.24 24.92 11.82
N GLN A 248 2.57 24.81 11.87
CA GLN A 248 3.34 25.21 13.06
C GLN A 248 3.16 26.70 13.37
N SER A 249 3.15 27.56 12.34
CA SER A 249 2.90 29.00 12.49
C SER A 249 1.46 29.34 12.90
N SER A 250 0.47 28.54 12.50
CA SER A 250 -0.92 28.70 12.95
C SER A 250 -1.16 28.24 14.39
N THR A 251 -0.33 27.32 14.90
CA THR A 251 -0.45 26.81 16.28
C THR A 251 0.35 27.61 17.30
N SER A 252 1.42 28.32 16.90
CA SER A 252 2.17 29.20 17.80
C SER A 252 1.37 30.43 18.25
N SER A 253 0.23 30.72 17.61
CA SER A 253 -0.74 31.75 17.99
C SER A 253 -1.87 31.24 18.90
N SER A 254 -1.98 29.92 19.13
CA SER A 254 -2.92 29.33 20.10
C SER A 254 -2.14 28.53 21.16
N LYS A 255 -2.06 29.03 22.40
CA LYS A 255 -1.40 28.33 23.52
C LYS A 255 -2.01 26.92 23.71
N GLY A 256 -1.28 25.91 23.26
CA GLY A 256 -1.69 24.50 23.31
C GLY A 256 -0.82 23.63 22.41
N GLY A 257 0.51 23.71 22.56
CA GLY A 257 1.46 23.00 21.72
C GLY A 257 1.42 21.49 21.95
N PHE A 258 0.97 20.73 20.95
CA PHE A 258 1.15 19.30 20.86
C PHE A 258 2.50 18.98 20.21
N LEU A 259 3.42 18.39 20.99
CA LEU A 259 4.68 17.78 20.58
C LEU A 259 4.43 16.66 19.55
N TRP A 260 4.76 16.86 18.27
CA TRP A 260 4.68 15.76 17.28
C TRP A 260 5.80 15.73 16.23
N LEU A 261 6.98 16.31 16.49
CA LEU A 261 8.14 16.21 15.59
C LEU A 261 9.49 16.04 16.32
N ARG A 262 9.49 15.34 17.46
CA ARG A 262 10.70 14.71 17.99
C ARG A 262 10.42 13.21 18.05
N LEU A 263 10.76 12.52 16.96
CA LEU A 263 11.19 11.12 16.83
C LEU A 263 11.28 10.80 15.33
#